data_AF-A0AA38CHG4-F1
#
_entry.id   AF-A0AA38CHG4-F1
#
_cell.length_a   1.000
_cell.length_b   1.000
_cell.length_c   1.000
_cell.angle_alpha   90.00
_cell.angle_beta   90.00
_cell.angle_gamma   90.00
#
_symmetry.space_group_name_H-M   'P 1'
#
loop_
_entity.id
_entity.type
_entity.pdbx_description
1 polymer ?
#
loop_
_entity_poly.entity_id
_entity_poly.type
_entity_poly.pdbx_seq_one_letter_code
_entity_poly.pdbx_strand_id
1 'polypeptide(L)' 'CKVGLLELPEYSPLGQLKGSDNLVEIYSQCYKVQPLVVQGAGAGNDTTAAGVLADIVDLQDLFNPLD' A
#
# COMPACT_ATOMS: atom_id res chain seq x y z
N CYS A 1 -15.59 -3.41 -8.93
CA CYS A 1 -14.81 -2.25 -8.45
C CYS A 1 -15.79 -1.12 -8.17
N LYS A 2 -15.74 -0.51 -6.98
CA LYS A 2 -16.55 0.67 -6.60
C LYS A 2 -15.60 1.71 -6.02
N VAL A 3 -15.80 2.97 -6.39
CA VAL A 3 -15.02 4.12 -5.89
C VAL A 3 -16.02 5.18 -5.45
N GLY A 4 -15.77 5.82 -4.32
CA GLY A 4 -16.65 6.84 -3.78
C GLY A 4 -16.31 7.18 -2.33
N LEU A 5 -17.05 8.14 -1.78
CA LEU A 5 -16.97 8.49 -0.37
C LEU A 5 -17.69 7.43 0.46
N LEU A 6 -17.12 7.10 1.62
CA LEU A 6 -17.68 6.18 2.60
C LEU A 6 -17.51 6.78 3.99
N GLU A 7 -18.57 6.75 4.79
CA GLU A 7 -18.51 7.11 6.20
C GLU A 7 -17.86 5.99 7.01
N LEU A 8 -16.90 6.35 7.87
CA LEU A 8 -16.09 5.41 8.65
C LEU A 8 -15.95 5.90 10.10
N PRO A 9 -15.80 4.98 11.09
CA PRO A 9 -15.51 5.38 12.46
C PRO A 9 -14.17 6.12 12.56
N GLU A 10 -14.12 7.20 13.33
CA GLU A 10 -12.91 8.01 13.53
C GLU A 10 -11.73 7.18 14.07
N TYR A 11 -12.02 6.20 14.94
CA TYR A 11 -11.01 5.32 15.52
C TYR A 11 -10.58 4.18 14.59
N SER A 12 -11.13 4.05 13.38
CA SER A 12 -10.70 3.02 12.41
C SER A 12 -9.30 3.34 11.85
N PRO A 13 -8.56 2.36 11.30
CA PRO A 13 -7.27 2.62 10.66
C PRO A 13 -7.34 3.72 9.59
N LEU A 14 -8.38 3.70 8.74
CA LEU A 14 -8.64 4.74 7.75
C LEU A 14 -9.02 6.10 8.37
N GLY A 15 -9.78 6.09 9.47
CA GLY A 15 -10.17 7.31 10.19
C GLY A 15 -9.00 8.02 10.90
N GLN A 16 -7.91 7.29 11.16
CA GLN A 16 -6.70 7.82 11.82
C GLN A 16 -5.59 8.25 10.85
N LEU A 17 -5.84 8.26 9.53
CA LEU A 17 -4.85 8.72 8.55
C LEU A 17 -4.44 10.18 8.78
N LYS A 18 -3.17 10.49 8.51
CA LYS A 18 -2.61 11.83 8.68
C LYS A 18 -2.04 12.34 7.36
N GLY A 19 -2.27 13.62 7.06
CA GLY A 19 -1.69 14.27 5.90
C GLY A 19 -2.10 13.60 4.59
N SER A 20 -1.11 13.20 3.80
CA SER A 20 -1.27 12.54 2.49
C SER A 20 -0.95 11.04 2.52
N ASP A 21 -1.06 10.42 3.69
CA ASP A 21 -0.92 8.98 3.81
C ASP A 21 -2.07 8.26 3.10
N ASN A 22 -1.73 7.16 2.43
CA ASN A 22 -2.68 6.19 1.91
C ASN A 22 -2.66 4.94 2.80
N LEU A 23 -3.78 4.20 2.81
CA LEU A 23 -3.91 2.94 3.52
C LEU A 23 -4.72 1.94 2.72
N VAL A 24 -4.26 0.69 2.75
CA VAL A 24 -4.90 -0.46 2.10
C VAL A 24 -5.13 -1.55 3.14
N GLU A 25 -6.37 -2.00 3.28
CA GLU A 25 -6.74 -3.16 4.10
C GLU A 25 -6.94 -4.38 3.21
N ILE A 26 -6.20 -5.45 3.49
CA ILE A 26 -6.24 -6.70 2.73
C ILE A 26 -6.86 -7.78 3.60
N TYR A 27 -8.01 -8.27 3.15
CA TYR A 27 -8.70 -9.41 3.74
C TYR A 27 -8.38 -10.68 2.94
N SER A 28 -7.96 -11.73 3.64
CA SER A 28 -7.65 -13.02 3.02
C SER A 28 -8.09 -14.17 3.91
N GLN A 29 -7.86 -15.42 3.49
CA GLN A 29 -8.19 -16.58 4.33
C GLN A 29 -7.44 -16.61 5.66
N CYS A 30 -6.21 -16.08 5.69
CA CYS A 30 -5.40 -15.98 6.90
C CYS A 30 -5.70 -14.71 7.70
N TYR A 31 -6.22 -13.67 7.05
CA TYR A 31 -6.53 -12.35 7.63
C TYR A 31 -8.04 -12.05 7.53
N LYS A 32 -8.87 -12.96 8.07
CA LYS A 32 -10.35 -12.84 7.97
C LYS A 32 -10.94 -11.82 8.95
N VAL A 33 -10.42 -11.79 10.18
CA VAL A 33 -10.95 -10.97 11.27
C VAL A 33 -10.17 -9.67 11.41
N GLN A 34 -8.84 -9.78 11.44
CA GLN A 34 -7.94 -8.64 11.45
C GLN A 34 -7.29 -8.55 10.06
N PRO A 35 -7.57 -7.50 9.27
CA PRO A 35 -6.96 -7.35 7.95
C PRO A 35 -5.46 -7.09 8.09
N LEU A 36 -4.71 -7.43 7.04
CA LEU A 36 -3.38 -6.89 6.87
C LEU A 36 -3.53 -5.43 6.43
N VAL A 37 -2.97 -4.50 7.22
CA VAL A 37 -3.02 -3.07 6.95
C VAL A 37 -1.66 -2.61 6.44
N VAL A 38 -1.63 -1.97 5.28
CA VAL A 38 -0.45 -1.30 4.72
C VAL A 38 -0.74 0.19 4.70
N GLN A 39 0.08 0.97 5.41
CA GLN A 39 -0.06 2.43 5.50
C GLN A 39 1.28 3.11 5.22
N GLY A 40 1.25 4.25 4.54
CA GLY A 40 2.39 5.13 4.37
C GLY A 40 2.10 6.26 3.39
N ALA A 41 3.12 7.05 3.07
CA ALA A 41 3.00 8.14 2.13
C ALA A 41 2.50 7.62 0.76
N GLY A 42 1.34 8.12 0.33
CA GLY A 42 0.73 7.72 -0.93
C GLY A 42 1.29 8.42 -2.17
N ALA A 43 2.04 9.50 -1.95
CA ALA A 43 2.63 10.33 -2.97
C ALA A 43 3.81 11.13 -2.39
N GLY A 44 4.73 11.56 -3.25
CA GLY A 44 5.88 12.37 -2.89
C GLY A 44 7.07 12.02 -3.77
N ASN A 45 7.87 13.02 -4.16
CA ASN A 45 8.94 12.82 -5.14
C ASN A 45 9.86 11.65 -4.78
N ASP A 46 10.36 11.63 -3.54
CA ASP A 46 11.29 10.61 -3.07
C ASP A 46 10.62 9.24 -2.92
N THR A 47 9.41 9.19 -2.35
CA THR A 47 8.67 7.93 -2.15
C THR A 47 8.25 7.30 -3.47
N THR A 48 7.79 8.11 -4.43
CA THR A 48 7.43 7.64 -5.77
C THR A 48 8.68 7.19 -6.54
N ALA A 49 9.79 7.94 -6.47
CA ALA A 49 11.04 7.53 -7.11
C ALA A 49 11.60 6.22 -6.52
N ALA A 50 11.50 6.04 -5.20
CA ALA A 50 11.90 4.80 -4.55
C ALA A 50 11.08 3.60 -5.02
N GLY A 51 9.77 3.76 -5.20
CA GLY A 51 8.91 2.71 -5.77
C GLY A 51 9.32 2.31 -7.18
N VAL A 52 9.55 3.28 -8.07
CA VAL A 52 10.02 3.02 -9.44
C VAL A 52 11.40 2.35 -9.44
N LEU A 53 12.31 2.76 -8.54
CA LEU A 53 13.63 2.14 -8.42
C LEU A 53 13.54 0.68 -7.97
N ALA A 54 12.65 0.36 -7.01
CA ALA A 54 12.42 -1.01 -6.58
C ALA A 54 11.99 -1.90 -7.76
N ASP A 55 11.04 -1.42 -8.58
CA ASP A 55 10.61 -2.16 -9.79
C ASP A 55 11.77 -2.40 -10.78
N ILE A 56 12.71 -1.44 -10.93
CA ILE A 56 13.88 -1.62 -11.79
C ILE A 56 14.81 -2.72 -11.28
N VAL A 57 15.02 -2.79 -9.95
CA VAL A 57 15.81 -3.85 -9.31
C VAL A 57 15.12 -5.20 -9.49
N ASP A 58 13.83 -5.28 -9.20
CA ASP A 58 13.05 -6.52 -9.38
C ASP A 58 13.08 -7.02 -10.83
N LEU A 59 13.02 -6.10 -11.81
CA LEU A 59 13.16 -6.43 -13.22
C LEU A 59 14.57 -6.92 -13.56
N GLN A 60 15.63 -6.34 -12.99
CA GLN A 60 16.99 -6.85 -13.18
C GLN A 60 17.09 -8.30 -12.71
N ASP A 61 16.60 -8.58 -11.50
CA ASP A 61 16.68 -9.90 -10.89
C ASP A 61 15.90 -10.94 -11.70
N LEU A 62 14.74 -10.56 -12.26
CA LEU A 62 13.96 -11.44 -13.14
C LEU A 62 14.72 -11.87 -14.42
N PHE A 63 15.59 -11.01 -14.94
CA PHE A 63 16.38 -11.29 -16.15
C PHE A 63 17.82 -11.70 -15.86
N ASN A 64 18.18 -11.88 -14.59
CA ASN A 64 19.50 -12.32 -14.22
C ASN A 64 19.66 -13.81 -14.56
N PRO A 65 20.54 -14.19 -15.51
CA PRO A 65 20.66 -15.58 -15.97
C PRO A 65 21.33 -16.51 -14.95
N LEU A 66 21.57 -16.04 -13.73
CA LEU A 66 22.20 -16.77 -12.64
C LEU A 66 21.22 -17.15 -11.52
N ASP A 67 19.95 -16.75 -11.64
CA ASP A 67 18.83 -17.16 -10.77
C ASP A 67 17.93 -18.22 -11.45
#